data_AF-A0A2G9MTA8-F1
#
_entry.id   AF-A0A2G9MTA8-F1
#
_cell.length_a   1.000
_cell.length_b   1.000
_cell.length_c   1.000
_cell.angle_alpha   90.00
_cell.angle_beta   90.00
_cell.angle_gamma   90.00
#
_symmetry.space_group_name_H-M   'P 1'
#
loop_
_entity.id
_entity.type
_entity.pdbx_description
1 polymer ?
#
loop_
_entity_poly.entity_id
_entity_poly.type
_entity_poly.pdbx_seq_one_letter_code
_entity_poly.pdbx_strand_id
1 'polypeptide(L)' 'ESCRKCGGLLLNYSLCGKCRAAIRFICRICGSVTLEQFHELICFNIRDYNDKVIQYPLTRHATTQ' A
#
# COMPACT_ATOMS: atom_id res chain seq x y z
N GLU A 1 -8.85 1.36 2.67
CA GLU A 1 -8.97 2.81 2.94
C GLU A 1 -9.75 3.49 1.82
N SER A 2 -10.46 4.59 2.11
CA SER A 2 -11.24 5.36 1.13
C SER A 2 -10.79 6.83 1.12
N CYS A 3 -10.96 7.48 -0.03
CA CYS A 3 -10.62 8.88 -0.19
C CYS A 3 -11.50 9.75 0.71
N ARG A 4 -10.90 10.55 1.59
CA ARG A 4 -11.65 11.44 2.50
C ARG A 4 -12.41 12.55 1.77
N LYS A 5 -12.09 12.84 0.50
CA LYS A 5 -12.75 13.88 -0.29
C LYS A 5 -13.99 13.39 -1.03
N CYS A 6 -13.96 12.17 -1.58
CA CYS A 6 -15.02 11.67 -2.46
C CYS A 6 -15.52 10.26 -2.13
N GLY A 7 -14.99 9.63 -1.08
CA GLY A 7 -15.31 8.23 -0.72
C GLY A 7 -14.72 7.18 -1.66
N GLY A 8 -14.10 7.58 -2.78
CA GLY A 8 -13.57 6.68 -3.80
C GLY A 8 -12.42 5.81 -3.32
N LEU A 9 -12.18 4.71 -4.05
CA LEU A 9 -11.10 3.76 -3.77
C LEU A 9 -9.71 4.42 -3.92
N LEU A 10 -8.84 4.12 -2.96
CA LEU A 10 -7.43 4.49 -2.98
C LEU A 10 -6.59 3.34 -3.56
N LEU A 11 -5.70 3.66 -4.49
CA LEU A 11 -4.79 2.72 -5.15
C LEU A 11 -3.34 3.01 -4.74
N ASN A 12 -2.48 1.99 -4.73
CA ASN A 12 -1.06 2.15 -4.48
C ASN A 12 -0.44 3.12 -5.50
N TYR A 13 0.17 4.20 -5.03
CA TYR A 13 0.77 5.23 -5.86
C TYR A 13 2.29 5.20 -5.82
N SER A 14 2.87 5.08 -4.63
CA SER A 14 4.33 4.94 -4.45
C SER A 14 4.66 3.95 -3.36
N LEU A 15 5.84 3.31 -3.48
CA LEU A 15 6.31 2.23 -2.60
C LEU A 15 7.62 2.61 -1.89
N CYS A 16 7.89 2.09 -0.67
CA CYS A 16 9.22 2.21 -0.02
C CYS A 16 10.24 1.51 -0.93
N GLY A 17 11.30 2.20 -1.32
CA GLY A 17 12.37 1.60 -2.14
C GLY A 17 13.06 0.39 -1.49
N LYS A 18 12.96 0.27 -0.15
CA LYS A 18 13.57 -0.84 0.62
C LYS A 18 12.64 -2.04 0.81
N CYS A 19 11.43 -1.84 1.36
CA CYS A 19 10.51 -2.96 1.66
C CYS A 19 9.39 -3.16 0.64
N ARG A 20 9.27 -2.28 -0.36
CA ARG A 20 8.20 -2.27 -1.37
C ARG A 20 6.77 -2.14 -0.84
N ALA A 21 6.56 -1.86 0.45
CA ALA A 21 5.24 -1.51 0.98
C ALA A 21 4.79 -0.14 0.47
N ALA A 22 3.48 0.05 0.32
CA ALA A 22 2.91 1.33 -0.12
C ALA A 22 3.16 2.43 0.91
N ILE A 23 3.71 3.55 0.45
CA ILE A 23 3.97 4.74 1.28
C ILE A 23 3.01 5.89 0.93
N ARG A 24 2.38 5.84 -0.25
CA ARG A 24 1.33 6.78 -0.68
C ARG A 24 0.29 6.08 -1.52
N PHE A 25 -0.92 6.61 -1.46
CA PHE A 25 -2.05 6.16 -2.26
C PHE A 25 -2.64 7.32 -3.06
N ILE A 26 -3.25 7.01 -4.19
CA ILE A 26 -3.96 7.96 -5.04
C ILE A 26 -5.43 7.55 -5.19
N CYS A 27 -6.34 8.52 -5.13
CA CYS A 27 -7.75 8.25 -5.41
C CYS A 27 -7.98 8.08 -6.91
N ARG A 28 -8.64 6.97 -7.29
CA ARG A 28 -8.98 6.70 -8.70
C ARG A 28 -9.98 7.71 -9.29
N ILE A 29 -10.81 8.35 -8.47
CA ILE A 29 -11.88 9.24 -8.93
C ILE A 29 -11.40 10.69 -9.00
N CYS A 30 -10.86 11.22 -7.90
CA CYS A 30 -10.52 12.65 -7.81
C CYS A 30 -9.02 12.94 -7.90
N GLY A 31 -8.16 11.92 -8.07
CA GLY A 31 -6.71 12.09 -8.19
C GLY A 31 -6.00 12.58 -6.93
N SER A 32 -6.71 12.73 -5.80
CA SER A 32 -6.10 13.19 -4.55
C SER A 32 -5.11 12.15 -4.02
N VAL A 33 -3.90 12.60 -3.66
CA VAL A 33 -2.81 11.76 -3.15
C VAL A 33 -2.74 11.89 -1.63
N THR A 34 -2.55 10.77 -0.92
CA THR A 34 -2.38 10.77 0.53
C THR A 34 -1.02 11.33 0.93
N LEU A 35 -0.91 11.76 2.20
CA LEU A 35 0.38 12.06 2.81
C LEU A 35 1.29 10.82 2.78
N GLU A 36 2.58 11.10 2.69
CA GLU A 36 3.61 10.07 2.70
C GLU A 36 3.75 9.47 4.09
N GLN A 37 3.60 8.14 4.15
CA GLN A 37 3.83 7.37 5.36
C GLN A 37 5.30 6.95 5.41
N PHE A 38 6.05 7.55 6.30
CA PHE A 38 7.44 7.18 6.54
C PHE A 38 7.51 6.03 7.54
N HIS A 39 8.15 4.93 7.15
CA HIS A 39 8.46 3.86 8.09
C HIS A 39 9.66 4.28 8.96
N GLU A 40 9.42 5.05 10.02
CA GLU A 40 10.51 5.54 10.89
C GLU A 40 11.28 4.42 11.58
N LEU A 41 10.66 3.26 11.79
CA LEU A 41 11.24 2.15 12.56
C LEU A 41 11.23 0.79 11.82
N ILE A 42 10.48 0.67 10.71
CA ILE A 42 10.10 -0.63 10.13
C ILE A 42 10.17 -0.60 8.58
N CYS A 43 11.26 -0.13 7.97
CA CYS A 43 11.58 -0.60 6.61
C CYS A 43 12.58 -1.76 6.80
N PHE A 44 12.06 -2.94 7.21
CA PHE A 44 12.85 -4.13 7.56
C PHE A 44 13.86 -4.45 6.45
N ASN A 45 15.13 -4.59 6.85
CA ASN A 45 16.18 -5.13 5.99
C ASN A 45 15.78 -6.55 5.56
N ILE A 46 15.71 -6.78 4.25
CA ILE A 46 15.59 -8.11 3.67
C ILE A 46 16.79 -8.93 4.15
N ARG A 47 16.57 -9.86 5.09
CA ARG A 47 17.64 -10.76 5.60
C ARG A 47 17.81 -12.01 4.73
N ASP A 48 16.80 -12.37 3.95
CA ASP A 48 16.84 -13.52 3.05
C ASP A 48 16.04 -13.22 1.79
N TYR A 49 16.73 -13.19 0.64
CA TYR A 49 16.12 -13.09 -0.68
C TYR A 49 15.78 -14.50 -1.16
N ASN A 50 14.53 -14.91 -0.99
CA ASN A 50 14.01 -16.14 -1.61
C ASN A 50 12.99 -15.75 -2.68
N ASP A 51 13.42 -15.78 -3.94
CA ASP A 51 12.72 -15.32 -5.17
C ASP A 51 11.33 -15.97 -5.37
N LYS A 52 11.01 -17.03 -4.63
CA LYS A 52 9.82 -17.88 -4.87
C LYS A 52 8.54 -17.44 -4.17
N VAL A 53 8.55 -16.42 -3.30
CA VAL A 53 7.36 -16.04 -2.54
C VAL A 53 7.20 -14.53 -2.44
N ILE A 54 7.02 -13.85 -3.57
CA ILE A 54 6.31 -12.57 -3.56
C ILE A 54 4.83 -12.86 -3.79
N GLN A 55 4.16 -13.41 -2.77
CA GLN A 55 2.71 -13.34 -2.72
C GLN A 55 2.33 -11.96 -2.18
N TYR A 56 2.01 -11.04 -3.10
CA TYR A 56 1.18 -9.90 -2.72
C TYR A 56 -0.12 -10.46 -2.14
N PRO A 57 -0.58 -10.02 -0.96
CA PRO A 57 -1.91 -10.40 -0.51
C PRO A 57 -2.90 -9.83 -1.52
N LEU A 58 -3.41 -10.68 -2.40
CA LEU A 58 -4.66 -10.44 -3.10
C LEU A 58 -5.66 -10.06 -2.01
N THR A 59 -6.14 -8.82 -2.09
CA THR A 59 -7.19 -8.23 -1.27
C THR A 59 -8.19 -9.32 -0.91
N ARG A 60 -8.19 -9.77 0.35
CA ARG A 60 -9.22 -10.69 0.84
C ARG A 60 -10.54 -9.99 0.63
N HIS A 61 -11.40 -10.60 -0.18
CA HIS A 61 -12.80 -10.26 -0.24
C HIS A 61 -13.33 -10.17 1.20
N ALA A 62 -13.90 -9.02 1.54
CA ALA A 62 -14.68 -8.87 2.75
C ALA A 62 -15.86 -9.85 2.65
N THR A 63 -15.76 -10.98 3.36
CA THR A 63 -16.90 -11.84 3.61
C THR A 63 -17.61 -11.30 4.84
N THR A 64 -18.72 -10.61 4.59
CA THR A 64 -19.70 -10.24 5.60
C THR A 64 -20.39 -11.51 6.09
N GLN A 65 -20.43 -11.72 7.41
CA GLN A 65 -21.49 -12.45 8.09
C GLN A 65 -22.01 -11.56 9.22
#